data_AF-A0A954LY96-F1
#
_entry.id   AF-A0A954LY96-F1
#
_cell.length_a   1.000
_cell.length_b   1.000
_cell.length_c   1.000
_cell.angle_alpha   90.00
_cell.angle_beta   90.00
_cell.angle_gamma   90.00
#
_symmetry.space_group_name_H-M   'P 1'
#
loop_
_entity.id
_entity.type
_entity.pdbx_description
1 polymer ?
#
loop_
_entity_poly.entity_id
_entity_poly.type
_entity_poly.pdbx_seq_one_letter_code
_entity_poly.pdbx_strand_id
1 'polypeptide(L)'
;MHRVPAYTLLFLSMSLPLTAATNVMAARIEAVPGKEYRLHKQNGPWQIMVASFRPANPDGTVSEGKTPDELAQDLVLELRQKGLPAYTYSQQAIDEKIATRDKLGREETRKLLTSYDQVCVIAGNYESLDTPTAKQTLEWVKKFRPKSLQQPGVSWLETKRKQGPLSRAFLTVNPMLTPEEIAARKHDPLLVKINSGGQNSLFENEGKYTLVIATFSGKMLAHLGDSDAPDAQDAFRVSDNLDEASHNAWELSVALRQLNANIDAYVWHDHYQSIVTVGSFESPQDPKIRRYLQVFEAQPGADIDQVAHTLRSLLGGAADHFGVSAGDSGVRFLTINNAGKDGNETRMWLFDPSPYLKQVPSRR
;
A
#
# COMPACT_ATOMS: atom_id res chain seq x y z
N MET A 1 -65.43 47.18 -29.43
CA MET A 1 -65.23 46.24 -30.56
C MET A 1 -63.74 46.31 -30.89
N HIS A 2 -62.88 45.30 -30.84
CA HIS A 2 -62.97 43.84 -30.79
C HIS A 2 -61.80 43.28 -29.95
N ARG A 3 -62.02 42.11 -29.33
CA ARG A 3 -60.97 41.25 -28.77
C ARG A 3 -60.23 40.52 -29.90
N VAL A 4 -58.92 40.32 -29.76
CA VAL A 4 -58.22 39.06 -30.11
C VAL A 4 -57.02 38.90 -29.15
N PRO A 5 -56.83 37.76 -28.45
CA PRO A 5 -55.64 37.47 -27.65
C PRO A 5 -54.65 36.60 -28.44
N ALA A 6 -53.34 36.72 -28.18
CA ALA A 6 -52.34 35.83 -28.79
C ALA A 6 -51.08 35.66 -27.92
N TYR A 7 -50.97 34.43 -27.40
CA TYR A 7 -49.76 33.63 -27.10
C TYR A 7 -48.72 34.13 -26.08
N THR A 8 -48.92 33.65 -24.85
CA THR A 8 -47.86 33.46 -23.84
C THR A 8 -47.00 32.26 -24.24
N LEU A 9 -45.74 32.50 -24.62
CA LEU A 9 -44.72 31.47 -24.79
C LEU A 9 -44.18 31.03 -23.42
N LEU A 10 -44.45 29.77 -23.07
CA LEU A 10 -43.98 29.13 -21.85
C LEU A 10 -42.57 28.56 -22.10
N PHE A 11 -41.52 29.28 -21.70
CA PHE A 11 -40.17 28.73 -21.66
C PHE A 11 -40.03 27.85 -20.40
N LEU A 12 -40.07 26.54 -20.61
CA LEU A 12 -39.80 25.52 -19.59
C LEU A 12 -38.29 25.53 -19.30
N SER A 13 -37.85 26.27 -18.29
CA SER A 13 -36.47 26.19 -17.79
C SER A 13 -36.29 24.87 -17.04
N MET A 14 -35.79 23.84 -17.72
CA MET A 14 -35.26 22.64 -17.08
C MET A 14 -34.01 23.01 -16.27
N SER A 15 -34.21 23.31 -14.99
CA SER A 15 -33.13 23.39 -14.01
C SER A 15 -32.60 21.99 -13.75
N LEU A 16 -31.42 21.66 -14.29
CA LEU A 16 -30.65 20.52 -13.83
C LEU A 16 -30.28 20.75 -12.36
N PRO A 17 -30.61 19.83 -11.43
CA PRO A 17 -30.11 19.93 -10.07
C PRO A 17 -28.60 19.71 -10.10
N LEU A 18 -27.87 20.79 -9.79
CA LEU A 18 -26.46 20.79 -9.47
C LEU A 18 -26.24 19.77 -8.33
N THR A 19 -25.66 18.62 -8.66
CA THR A 19 -25.31 17.58 -7.70
C THR A 19 -24.32 18.17 -6.70
N ALA A 20 -24.83 18.57 -5.54
CA ALA A 20 -24.02 19.08 -4.45
C ALA A 20 -23.05 17.98 -4.02
N ALA A 21 -21.76 18.22 -4.24
CA ALA A 21 -20.69 17.44 -3.67
C ALA A 21 -20.90 17.39 -2.15
N THR A 22 -21.20 16.21 -1.62
CA THR A 22 -21.33 16.00 -0.19
C THR A 22 -19.96 16.16 0.44
N ASN A 23 -19.70 17.34 1.00
CA ASN A 23 -18.67 17.53 2.01
C ASN A 23 -18.87 16.47 3.10
N VAL A 24 -17.91 15.56 3.24
CA VAL A 24 -17.82 14.64 4.38
C VAL A 24 -17.39 15.47 5.59
N MET A 25 -18.35 16.26 6.10
CA MET A 25 -18.30 16.76 7.47
C MET A 25 -18.14 15.55 8.38
N ALA A 26 -17.09 15.55 9.22
CA ALA A 26 -16.75 14.50 10.16
C ALA A 26 -18.02 13.94 10.84
N ALA A 27 -18.47 12.78 10.35
CA ALA A 27 -19.72 12.19 10.79
C ALA A 27 -19.62 11.92 12.29
N ARG A 28 -20.52 12.51 13.07
CA ARG A 28 -20.65 12.26 14.51
C ARG A 28 -20.76 10.74 14.71
N ILE A 29 -19.87 10.18 15.51
CA ILE A 29 -19.84 8.73 15.74
C ILE A 29 -21.18 8.32 16.37
N GLU A 30 -21.88 7.43 15.67
CA GLU A 30 -23.17 6.91 16.12
C GLU A 30 -22.98 6.05 17.37
N ALA A 31 -23.76 6.35 18.42
CA ALA A 31 -23.74 5.67 19.71
C ALA A 31 -25.18 5.45 20.21
N VAL A 32 -25.90 4.54 19.56
CA VAL A 32 -27.31 4.21 19.83
C VAL A 32 -27.36 2.98 20.75
N PRO A 33 -27.98 3.08 21.94
CA PRO A 33 -28.21 1.91 22.80
C PRO A 33 -29.03 0.84 22.07
N GLY A 34 -28.63 -0.43 22.19
CA GLY A 34 -29.31 -1.56 21.55
C GLY A 34 -28.94 -1.80 20.09
N LYS A 35 -28.14 -0.94 19.46
CA LYS A 35 -27.57 -1.20 18.13
C LYS A 35 -26.31 -2.05 18.25
N GLU A 36 -26.24 -3.12 17.48
CA GLU A 36 -25.01 -3.92 17.37
C GLU A 36 -24.00 -3.25 16.45
N TYR A 37 -22.76 -3.13 16.93
CA TYR A 37 -21.64 -2.58 16.18
C TYR A 37 -20.61 -3.67 15.93
N ARG A 38 -20.83 -4.48 14.90
CA ARG A 38 -19.91 -5.56 14.52
C ARG A 38 -18.72 -5.02 13.72
N LEU A 39 -17.59 -5.71 13.84
CA LEU A 39 -16.39 -5.38 13.06
C LEU A 39 -16.50 -5.90 11.61
N HIS A 40 -16.10 -5.08 10.64
CA HIS A 40 -16.07 -5.41 9.22
C HIS A 40 -14.69 -5.13 8.60
N LYS A 41 -14.46 -5.66 7.38
CA LYS A 41 -13.23 -5.42 6.60
C LYS A 41 -12.99 -3.96 6.20
N GLN A 42 -14.06 -3.18 6.14
CA GLN A 42 -14.03 -1.76 5.77
C GLN A 42 -13.53 -0.88 6.93
N ASN A 43 -13.55 -1.38 8.16
CA ASN A 43 -12.97 -0.70 9.31
C ASN A 43 -11.45 -0.71 9.19
N GLY A 44 -10.80 0.37 9.63
CA GLY A 44 -9.40 0.68 9.32
C GLY A 44 -8.44 -0.49 9.57
N PRO A 45 -7.33 -0.58 8.83
CA PRO A 45 -6.42 -1.73 8.88
C PRO A 45 -5.76 -1.93 10.24
N TRP A 46 -5.59 -0.85 11.01
CA TRP A 46 -5.05 -0.87 12.36
C TRP A 46 -6.06 -0.37 13.37
N GLN A 47 -6.16 -1.05 14.50
CA GLN A 47 -7.13 -0.77 15.55
C GLN A 47 -6.51 -1.07 16.92
N ILE A 48 -7.18 -0.68 17.98
CA ILE A 48 -6.79 -0.97 19.37
C ILE A 48 -7.67 -2.10 19.87
N MET A 49 -7.07 -3.23 20.23
CA MET A 49 -7.74 -4.24 21.04
C MET A 49 -7.88 -3.68 22.45
N VAL A 50 -9.11 -3.42 22.88
CA VAL A 50 -9.41 -2.75 24.16
C VAL A 50 -9.49 -3.77 25.28
N ALA A 51 -10.30 -4.81 25.10
CA ALA A 51 -10.53 -5.86 26.07
C ALA A 51 -11.07 -7.12 25.36
N SER A 52 -10.85 -8.29 25.97
CA SER A 52 -11.52 -9.52 25.61
C SER A 52 -12.29 -10.08 26.80
N PHE A 53 -13.50 -10.54 26.53
CA PHE A 53 -14.42 -11.11 27.52
C PHE A 53 -14.60 -12.59 27.25
N ARG A 54 -14.62 -13.36 28.32
CA ARG A 54 -14.87 -14.80 28.30
C ARG A 54 -15.77 -15.15 29.48
N PRO A 55 -16.61 -16.20 29.36
CA PRO A 55 -17.39 -16.68 30.49
C PRO A 55 -16.46 -17.12 31.64
N ALA A 56 -16.91 -16.91 32.88
CA ALA A 56 -16.15 -17.31 34.06
C ALA A 56 -16.12 -18.85 34.23
N ASN A 57 -17.22 -19.51 33.85
CA ASN A 57 -17.32 -20.96 33.90
C ASN A 57 -16.88 -21.58 32.56
N PRO A 58 -16.13 -22.71 32.59
CA PRO A 58 -15.67 -23.40 31.38
C PRO A 58 -16.80 -23.96 30.49
N ASP A 59 -18.01 -24.13 31.03
CA ASP A 59 -19.20 -24.60 30.33
C ASP A 59 -19.97 -23.48 29.61
N GLY A 60 -19.50 -22.23 29.72
CA GLY A 60 -20.16 -21.06 29.13
C GLY A 60 -21.33 -20.51 29.94
N THR A 61 -21.64 -21.09 31.11
CA THR A 61 -22.73 -20.61 31.96
C THR A 61 -22.32 -19.33 32.70
N VAL A 62 -23.27 -18.40 32.83
CA VAL A 62 -23.10 -17.16 33.59
C VAL A 62 -23.87 -17.33 34.90
N SER A 63 -23.15 -17.58 36.01
CA SER A 63 -23.78 -17.78 37.32
C SER A 63 -24.43 -16.50 37.84
N GLU A 64 -23.76 -15.35 37.65
CA GLU A 64 -24.20 -14.02 38.06
C GLU A 64 -23.59 -12.96 37.14
N GLY A 65 -24.35 -11.92 36.78
CA GLY A 65 -23.88 -10.78 35.97
C GLY A 65 -24.29 -10.84 34.49
N LYS A 66 -23.68 -9.96 33.68
CA LYS A 66 -23.92 -9.86 32.23
C LYS A 66 -23.13 -10.91 31.47
N THR A 67 -23.67 -11.32 30.31
CA THR A 67 -22.93 -12.16 29.36
C THR A 67 -21.72 -11.41 28.77
N PRO A 68 -20.69 -12.12 28.25
CA PRO A 68 -19.57 -11.49 27.55
C PRO A 68 -20.00 -10.56 26.41
N ASP A 69 -21.03 -10.93 25.65
CA ASP A 69 -21.59 -10.13 24.56
C ASP A 69 -22.22 -8.83 25.06
N GLU A 70 -23.09 -8.90 26.06
CA GLU A 70 -23.72 -7.72 26.66
C GLU A 70 -22.69 -6.76 27.25
N LEU A 71 -21.68 -7.30 27.93
CA LEU A 71 -20.60 -6.50 28.52
C LEU A 71 -19.73 -5.84 27.45
N ALA A 72 -19.46 -6.56 26.34
CA ALA A 72 -18.75 -6.01 25.19
C ALA A 72 -19.55 -4.88 24.51
N GLN A 73 -20.87 -5.05 24.36
CA GLN A 73 -21.76 -4.05 23.79
C GLN A 73 -21.82 -2.78 24.66
N ASP A 74 -21.92 -2.93 25.98
CA ASP A 74 -21.88 -1.81 26.93
C ASP A 74 -20.56 -1.02 26.80
N LEU A 75 -19.43 -1.74 26.78
CA LEU A 75 -18.11 -1.10 26.63
C LEU A 75 -17.98 -0.37 25.28
N VAL A 76 -18.46 -0.98 24.20
CA VAL A 76 -18.50 -0.33 22.87
C VAL A 76 -19.33 0.95 22.92
N LEU A 77 -20.50 0.92 23.53
CA LEU A 77 -21.37 2.08 23.64
C LEU A 77 -20.68 3.22 24.41
N GLU A 78 -20.03 2.91 25.54
CA GLU A 78 -19.28 3.90 26.33
C GLU A 78 -18.15 4.54 25.51
N LEU A 79 -17.39 3.75 24.75
CA LEU A 79 -16.32 4.26 23.89
C LEU A 79 -16.87 5.14 22.77
N ARG A 80 -17.97 4.73 22.13
CA ARG A 80 -18.62 5.50 21.06
C ARG A 80 -19.21 6.81 21.58
N GLN A 81 -19.76 6.83 22.80
CA GLN A 81 -20.20 8.06 23.48
C GLN A 81 -19.04 9.02 23.77
N LYS A 82 -17.82 8.51 23.96
CA LYS A 82 -16.59 9.32 24.09
C LYS A 82 -15.99 9.75 22.75
N GLY A 83 -16.65 9.44 21.64
CA GLY A 83 -16.18 9.80 20.30
C GLY A 83 -15.09 8.87 19.77
N LEU A 84 -15.03 7.63 20.26
CA LEU A 84 -14.13 6.61 19.72
C LEU A 84 -14.96 5.53 19.00
N PRO A 85 -14.76 5.28 17.70
CA PRO A 85 -15.47 4.20 17.02
C PRO A 85 -15.01 2.86 17.61
N ALA A 86 -15.94 2.03 18.08
CA ALA A 86 -15.63 0.76 18.73
C ALA A 86 -16.59 -0.35 18.27
N TYR A 87 -16.11 -1.58 18.17
CA TYR A 87 -16.82 -2.69 17.55
C TYR A 87 -16.63 -3.96 18.37
N THR A 88 -17.57 -4.88 18.24
CA THR A 88 -17.47 -6.24 18.77
C THR A 88 -16.92 -7.19 17.70
N TYR A 89 -16.05 -8.11 18.13
CA TYR A 89 -15.51 -9.19 17.32
C TYR A 89 -15.55 -10.48 18.13
N SER A 90 -16.28 -11.49 17.65
CA SER A 90 -16.34 -12.80 18.31
C SER A 90 -15.26 -13.72 17.72
N GLN A 91 -14.43 -14.28 18.59
CA GLN A 91 -13.43 -15.28 18.22
C GLN A 91 -13.87 -16.63 18.73
N GLN A 92 -14.08 -17.56 17.79
CA GLN A 92 -14.44 -18.93 18.10
C GLN A 92 -13.22 -19.72 18.59
N ALA A 93 -13.47 -20.64 19.50
CA ALA A 93 -12.52 -21.66 19.93
C ALA A 93 -12.02 -22.50 18.73
N ILE A 94 -10.70 -22.53 18.51
CA ILE A 94 -10.08 -23.42 17.51
C ILE A 94 -9.81 -24.78 18.18
N ASP A 95 -10.65 -25.79 17.97
CA ASP A 95 -10.44 -27.15 18.52
C ASP A 95 -9.38 -27.93 17.71
N GLU A 96 -8.19 -27.34 17.56
CA GLU A 96 -7.06 -28.00 16.92
C GLU A 96 -6.32 -28.89 17.93
N LYS A 97 -6.32 -30.19 17.62
CA LYS A 97 -5.48 -31.19 18.28
C LYS A 97 -4.09 -31.11 17.68
N ILE A 98 -3.13 -30.59 18.43
CA ILE A 98 -1.73 -30.55 17.99
C ILE A 98 -1.10 -31.91 18.34
N ALA A 99 -0.75 -32.67 17.31
CA ALA A 99 0.11 -33.84 17.47
C ALA A 99 1.52 -33.33 17.82
N THR A 100 1.90 -33.49 19.08
CA THR A 100 3.23 -33.14 19.58
C THR A 100 4.02 -34.43 19.75
N ARG A 101 5.32 -34.44 19.44
CA ARG A 101 6.17 -35.60 19.67
C ARG A 101 6.98 -35.41 20.95
N ASP A 102 6.87 -36.33 21.90
CA ASP A 102 7.66 -36.33 23.13
C ASP A 102 9.15 -36.58 22.81
N LYS A 103 10.06 -36.27 23.75
CA LYS A 103 11.51 -36.51 23.63
C LYS A 103 11.86 -37.98 23.36
N LEU A 104 10.95 -38.90 23.67
CA LEU A 104 11.04 -40.34 23.40
C LEU A 104 10.38 -40.76 22.07
N GLY A 105 9.97 -39.83 21.22
CA GLY A 105 9.45 -40.10 19.87
C GLY A 105 7.99 -40.57 19.81
N ARG A 106 7.29 -40.63 20.94
CA ARG A 106 5.87 -40.98 21.04
C ARG A 106 4.99 -39.80 20.62
N GLU A 107 3.92 -40.08 19.88
CA GLU A 107 2.93 -39.07 19.51
C GLU A 107 2.01 -38.78 20.70
N GLU A 108 2.09 -37.58 21.25
CA GLU A 108 1.13 -37.04 22.19
C GLU A 108 0.17 -36.11 21.45
N THR A 109 -1.12 -36.45 21.46
CA THR A 109 -2.15 -35.51 21.02
C THR A 109 -2.45 -34.55 22.15
N ARG A 110 -2.03 -33.29 22.03
CA ARG A 110 -2.38 -32.24 22.99
C ARG A 110 -3.52 -31.41 22.40
N LYS A 111 -4.64 -31.32 23.12
CA LYS A 111 -5.64 -30.29 22.83
C LYS A 111 -5.05 -28.93 23.20
N LEU A 112 -5.20 -27.94 22.33
CA LEU A 112 -4.88 -26.57 22.69
C LEU A 112 -5.85 -26.12 23.79
N LEU A 113 -5.39 -26.08 25.05
CA LEU A 113 -6.19 -25.72 26.23
C LEU A 113 -6.74 -24.27 26.22
N THR A 114 -6.47 -23.48 25.18
CA THR A 114 -6.72 -22.03 25.11
C THR A 114 -7.75 -21.67 24.04
N SER A 115 -8.59 -22.61 23.65
CA SER A 115 -9.68 -22.36 22.70
C SER A 115 -10.98 -22.19 23.48
N TYR A 116 -11.22 -20.98 23.96
CA TYR A 116 -12.50 -20.56 24.50
C TYR A 116 -13.11 -19.53 23.56
N ASP A 117 -14.44 -19.58 23.41
CA ASP A 117 -15.17 -18.52 22.75
C ASP A 117 -14.98 -17.22 23.54
N GLN A 118 -14.51 -16.18 22.86
CA GLN A 118 -14.27 -14.88 23.47
C GLN A 118 -14.82 -13.76 22.61
N VAL A 119 -15.37 -12.74 23.28
CA VAL A 119 -15.88 -11.53 22.64
C VAL A 119 -14.88 -10.41 22.88
N CYS A 120 -14.28 -9.93 21.81
CA CYS A 120 -13.28 -8.87 21.80
C CYS A 120 -13.94 -7.52 21.49
N VAL A 121 -13.49 -6.48 22.19
CA VAL A 121 -13.83 -5.09 21.88
C VAL A 121 -12.64 -4.44 21.20
N ILE A 122 -12.87 -3.97 19.99
CA ILE A 122 -11.84 -3.36 19.13
C ILE A 122 -12.25 -1.92 18.82
N ALA A 123 -11.32 -0.96 18.95
CA ALA A 123 -11.63 0.45 18.80
C ALA A 123 -10.63 1.21 17.93
N GLY A 124 -11.11 2.25 17.25
CA GLY A 124 -10.35 3.05 16.30
C GLY A 124 -10.36 2.47 14.89
N ASN A 125 -10.06 3.36 13.93
CA ASN A 125 -9.84 3.04 12.53
C ASN A 125 -8.58 3.81 12.11
N TYR A 126 -7.40 3.19 12.18
CA TYR A 126 -6.13 3.84 11.87
C TYR A 126 -5.50 3.28 10.61
N GLU A 127 -4.81 4.13 9.87
CA GLU A 127 -4.12 3.78 8.62
C GLU A 127 -2.79 3.06 8.87
N SER A 128 -2.12 3.38 9.98
CA SER A 128 -0.81 2.82 10.36
C SER A 128 -0.64 2.70 11.87
N LEU A 129 0.20 1.75 12.31
CA LEU A 129 0.68 1.61 13.69
C LEU A 129 1.37 2.86 14.23
N ASP A 130 2.05 3.60 13.37
CA ASP A 130 2.91 4.71 13.78
C ASP A 130 2.21 6.07 13.83
N THR A 131 0.93 6.10 13.49
CA THR A 131 0.11 7.30 13.54
C THR A 131 0.14 7.89 14.97
N PRO A 132 0.52 9.17 15.17
CA PRO A 132 0.53 9.80 16.49
C PRO A 132 -0.82 9.69 17.20
N THR A 133 -1.91 9.83 16.44
CA THR A 133 -3.29 9.66 16.93
C THR A 133 -3.52 8.27 17.53
N ALA A 134 -3.06 7.20 16.87
CA ALA A 134 -3.24 5.82 17.36
C ALA A 134 -2.52 5.61 18.71
N LYS A 135 -1.29 6.14 18.84
CA LYS A 135 -0.50 6.07 20.08
C LYS A 135 -1.16 6.88 21.21
N GLN A 136 -1.64 8.09 20.91
CA GLN A 136 -2.35 8.93 21.88
C GLN A 136 -3.66 8.28 22.35
N THR A 137 -4.45 7.73 21.43
CA THR A 137 -5.69 7.04 21.78
C THR A 137 -5.42 5.79 22.59
N LEU A 138 -4.39 5.00 22.28
CA LEU A 138 -4.00 3.83 23.07
C LEU A 138 -3.69 4.20 24.53
N GLU A 139 -2.90 5.26 24.73
CA GLU A 139 -2.55 5.74 26.07
C GLU A 139 -3.77 6.28 26.82
N TRP A 140 -4.72 6.90 26.12
CA TRP A 140 -6.01 7.30 26.69
C TRP A 140 -6.84 6.07 27.10
N VAL A 141 -6.97 5.06 26.23
CA VAL A 141 -7.73 3.82 26.49
C VAL A 141 -7.18 3.10 27.73
N LYS A 142 -5.86 2.97 27.88
CA LYS A 142 -5.24 2.32 29.05
C LYS A 142 -5.57 3.00 30.38
N LYS A 143 -5.76 4.33 30.35
CA LYS A 143 -6.12 5.14 31.53
C LYS A 143 -7.63 5.18 31.76
N PHE A 144 -8.42 4.92 30.73
CA PHE A 144 -9.87 4.94 30.81
C PHE A 144 -10.41 3.89 31.80
N ARG A 145 -11.49 4.27 32.49
CA ARG A 145 -12.16 3.48 33.54
C ARG A 145 -13.65 3.40 33.19
N PRO A 146 -14.05 2.47 32.31
CA PRO A 146 -15.45 2.34 31.92
C PRO A 146 -16.32 1.90 33.09
N LYS A 147 -17.60 2.27 33.07
CA LYS A 147 -18.59 1.89 34.09
C LYS A 147 -19.00 0.42 33.93
N SER A 148 -19.03 -0.06 32.69
CA SER A 148 -19.33 -1.45 32.33
C SER A 148 -18.44 -2.45 33.08
N LEU A 149 -17.17 -2.10 33.28
CA LEU A 149 -16.20 -2.96 33.98
C LEU A 149 -16.20 -2.81 35.50
N GLN A 150 -16.97 -1.88 36.07
CA GLN A 150 -17.06 -1.69 37.53
C GLN A 150 -18.28 -2.40 38.14
N GLN A 151 -18.99 -3.20 37.34
CA GLN A 151 -20.19 -3.92 37.78
C GLN A 151 -19.82 -5.19 38.57
N PRO A 152 -20.66 -5.60 39.54
CA PRO A 152 -20.52 -6.90 40.21
C PRO A 152 -20.51 -8.05 39.20
N GLY A 153 -19.71 -9.09 39.44
CA GLY A 153 -19.59 -10.25 38.55
C GLY A 153 -18.55 -10.12 37.44
N VAL A 154 -18.00 -8.92 37.20
CA VAL A 154 -16.91 -8.71 36.24
C VAL A 154 -15.56 -8.76 36.98
N SER A 155 -14.71 -9.72 36.61
CA SER A 155 -13.34 -9.81 37.10
C SER A 155 -12.35 -9.56 35.96
N TRP A 156 -11.26 -8.86 36.26
CA TRP A 156 -10.16 -8.63 35.33
C TRP A 156 -8.83 -8.99 35.97
N LEU A 157 -7.85 -9.33 35.14
CA LEU A 157 -6.51 -9.66 35.59
C LEU A 157 -5.79 -8.39 36.07
N GLU A 158 -5.60 -8.27 37.37
CA GLU A 158 -4.80 -7.19 37.94
C GLU A 158 -3.33 -7.34 37.57
N THR A 159 -2.72 -6.24 37.14
CA THR A 159 -1.28 -6.18 36.91
C THR A 159 -0.57 -5.85 38.22
N LYS A 160 0.66 -6.34 38.40
CA LYS A 160 1.50 -6.03 39.58
C LYS A 160 1.65 -4.52 39.87
N ARG A 161 1.49 -3.69 38.84
CA ARG A 161 1.56 -2.21 38.92
C ARG A 161 0.21 -1.53 39.23
N LYS A 162 -0.85 -2.29 39.58
CA LYS A 162 -2.22 -1.78 39.79
C LYS A 162 -2.70 -0.87 38.65
N GLN A 163 -2.29 -1.17 37.42
CA GLN A 163 -2.82 -0.47 36.25
C GLN A 163 -4.25 -0.98 36.04
N GLY A 164 -5.21 -0.08 35.84
CA GLY A 164 -6.62 -0.47 35.86
C GLY A 164 -7.08 -1.29 34.64
N PRO A 165 -8.41 -1.46 34.47
CA PRO A 165 -8.98 -2.59 33.74
C PRO A 165 -8.53 -2.72 32.27
N LEU A 166 -8.27 -1.59 31.60
CA LEU A 166 -7.87 -1.54 30.18
C LEU A 166 -6.36 -1.41 29.97
N SER A 167 -5.55 -1.62 31.02
CA SER A 167 -4.09 -1.45 30.97
C SER A 167 -3.38 -2.36 29.95
N ARG A 168 -4.01 -3.47 29.60
CA ARG A 168 -3.53 -4.45 28.61
C ARG A 168 -3.94 -4.13 27.18
N ALA A 169 -4.64 -3.03 26.93
CA ALA A 169 -4.98 -2.63 25.57
C ALA A 169 -3.71 -2.47 24.72
N PHE A 170 -3.79 -2.89 23.45
CA PHE A 170 -2.67 -2.86 22.52
C PHE A 170 -3.14 -2.59 21.09
N LEU A 171 -2.24 -2.10 20.23
CA LEU A 171 -2.51 -1.93 18.81
C LEU A 171 -2.42 -3.27 18.08
N THR A 172 -3.43 -3.56 17.26
CA THR A 172 -3.57 -4.80 16.48
C THR A 172 -3.99 -4.48 15.06
N VAL A 173 -3.76 -5.43 14.14
CA VAL A 173 -4.40 -5.42 12.83
C VAL A 173 -5.88 -5.74 12.96
N ASN A 174 -6.69 -5.27 12.01
CA ASN A 174 -8.08 -5.69 11.89
C ASN A 174 -8.12 -7.21 11.60
N PRO A 175 -8.66 -8.04 12.50
CA PRO A 175 -8.69 -9.50 12.34
C PRO A 175 -9.51 -9.97 11.14
N MET A 176 -10.32 -9.10 10.53
CA MET A 176 -11.07 -9.40 9.32
C MET A 176 -10.21 -9.36 8.05
N LEU A 177 -8.98 -8.84 8.12
CA LEU A 177 -8.07 -8.73 6.99
C LEU A 177 -7.12 -9.92 6.89
N THR A 178 -6.88 -10.39 5.67
CA THR A 178 -5.86 -11.42 5.42
C THR A 178 -4.45 -10.80 5.46
N PRO A 179 -3.39 -11.61 5.72
CA PRO A 179 -2.01 -11.14 5.65
C PRO A 179 -1.66 -10.47 4.31
N GLU A 180 -2.22 -10.99 3.21
CA GLU A 180 -2.05 -10.45 1.86
C GLU A 180 -2.71 -9.06 1.71
N GLU A 181 -3.94 -8.90 2.20
CA GLU A 181 -4.65 -7.61 2.22
C GLU A 181 -3.91 -6.56 3.08
N ILE A 182 -3.25 -6.98 4.16
CA ILE A 182 -2.44 -6.12 5.02
C ILE A 182 -1.14 -5.71 4.32
N ALA A 183 -0.44 -6.67 3.70
CA ALA A 183 0.79 -6.41 2.96
C ALA A 183 0.56 -5.45 1.79
N ALA A 184 -0.55 -5.62 1.06
CA ALA A 184 -0.93 -4.73 -0.04
C ALA A 184 -1.24 -3.29 0.42
N ARG A 185 -1.61 -3.09 1.69
CA ARG A 185 -1.93 -1.77 2.28
C ARG A 185 -0.76 -1.11 3.00
N LYS A 186 0.33 -1.83 3.27
CA LYS A 186 1.48 -1.28 3.99
C LYS A 186 2.35 -0.47 3.03
N HIS A 187 2.12 0.84 2.97
CA HIS A 187 3.04 1.77 2.33
C HIS A 187 4.26 1.96 3.22
N ASP A 188 5.45 1.65 2.72
CA ASP A 188 6.69 1.92 3.45
C ASP A 188 6.90 3.45 3.52
N PRO A 189 6.94 4.05 4.73
CA PRO A 189 7.11 5.50 4.88
C PRO A 189 8.37 6.04 4.21
N LEU A 190 9.44 5.23 4.14
CA LEU A 190 10.66 5.61 3.46
C LEU A 190 10.44 5.69 1.95
N LEU A 191 9.79 4.68 1.36
CA LEU A 191 9.47 4.65 -0.07
C LEU A 191 8.55 5.81 -0.49
N VAL A 192 7.56 6.13 0.34
CA VAL A 192 6.72 7.31 0.10
C VAL A 192 7.57 8.59 0.13
N LYS A 193 8.46 8.73 1.12
CA LYS A 193 9.30 9.91 1.26
C LYS A 193 10.28 10.11 0.09
N ILE A 194 11.01 9.06 -0.32
CA ILE A 194 12.03 9.18 -1.38
C ILE A 194 11.42 9.39 -2.77
N ASN A 195 10.17 8.98 -2.97
CA ASN A 195 9.46 9.17 -4.24
C ASN A 195 8.52 10.40 -4.24
N SER A 196 8.34 11.07 -3.10
CA SER A 196 7.49 12.27 -3.00
C SER A 196 8.26 13.52 -3.41
N GLY A 197 7.81 14.19 -4.47
CA GLY A 197 8.32 15.52 -4.87
C GLY A 197 9.45 15.51 -5.90
N GLY A 198 9.89 14.34 -6.38
CA GLY A 198 10.79 14.23 -7.52
C GLY A 198 10.05 14.48 -8.85
N GLN A 199 10.71 15.12 -9.81
CA GLN A 199 10.18 15.29 -11.17
C GLN A 199 10.01 13.92 -11.85
N ASN A 200 8.91 13.74 -12.58
CA ASN A 200 8.57 12.48 -13.26
C ASN A 200 8.48 11.30 -12.28
N SER A 201 8.03 11.52 -11.04
CA SER A 201 7.86 10.44 -10.07
C SER A 201 6.80 9.46 -10.55
N LEU A 202 7.00 8.16 -10.33
CA LEU A 202 6.01 7.13 -10.64
C LEU A 202 4.68 7.34 -9.89
N PHE A 203 4.68 8.10 -8.78
CA PHE A 203 3.43 8.50 -8.11
C PHE A 203 2.55 9.45 -8.95
N GLU A 204 3.07 10.04 -10.01
CA GLU A 204 2.33 10.91 -10.94
C GLU A 204 1.66 10.10 -12.06
N ASN A 205 1.94 8.80 -12.17
CA ASN A 205 1.35 7.95 -13.21
C ASN A 205 -0.12 7.65 -12.88
N GLU A 206 -1.02 8.03 -13.79
CA GLU A 206 -2.47 7.85 -13.62
C GLU A 206 -2.93 6.41 -13.88
N GLY A 207 -2.09 5.58 -14.53
CA GLY A 207 -2.41 4.20 -14.88
C GLY A 207 -2.24 3.23 -13.71
N LYS A 208 -2.79 2.03 -13.85
CA LYS A 208 -2.61 0.93 -12.88
C LYS A 208 -1.29 0.19 -13.09
N TYR A 209 -0.77 0.22 -14.30
CA TYR A 209 0.44 -0.49 -14.71
C TYR A 209 1.35 0.42 -15.54
N THR A 210 2.65 0.15 -15.48
CA THR A 210 3.72 0.79 -16.26
C THR A 210 4.74 -0.26 -16.67
N LEU A 211 5.49 -0.03 -17.74
CA LEU A 211 6.54 -0.94 -18.20
C LEU A 211 7.90 -0.50 -17.65
N VAL A 212 8.61 -1.35 -16.92
CA VAL A 212 9.97 -1.08 -16.46
C VAL A 212 10.94 -1.32 -17.62
N ILE A 213 11.77 -0.32 -17.94
CA ILE A 213 12.66 -0.34 -19.11
C ILE A 213 14.13 -0.17 -18.77
N ALA A 214 14.47 0.30 -17.58
CA ALA A 214 15.85 0.39 -17.12
C ALA A 214 15.91 0.34 -15.59
N THR A 215 16.98 -0.25 -15.08
CA THR A 215 17.24 -0.39 -13.65
C THR A 215 18.66 0.10 -13.35
N PHE A 216 18.79 1.06 -12.44
CA PHE A 216 20.04 1.64 -11.98
C PHE A 216 20.23 1.26 -10.52
N SER A 217 21.28 0.51 -10.19
CA SER A 217 21.56 0.07 -8.81
C SER A 217 22.96 0.47 -8.36
N GLY A 218 23.10 0.76 -7.07
CA GLY A 218 24.39 1.11 -6.47
C GLY A 218 25.21 -0.14 -6.15
N LYS A 219 25.99 -0.62 -7.13
CA LYS A 219 26.89 -1.81 -7.08
C LYS A 219 26.22 -3.15 -6.72
N MET A 220 26.02 -3.99 -7.73
CA MET A 220 26.13 -5.45 -7.56
C MET A 220 27.60 -5.83 -7.73
N LEU A 221 28.28 -6.25 -6.67
CA LEU A 221 29.59 -6.89 -6.77
C LEU A 221 29.39 -8.27 -7.39
N ALA A 222 29.38 -8.35 -8.72
CA ALA A 222 29.64 -9.61 -9.41
C ALA A 222 31.16 -9.84 -9.36
N HIS A 223 31.61 -10.71 -8.46
CA HIS A 223 32.95 -11.30 -8.56
C HIS A 223 33.01 -12.14 -9.84
N LEU A 224 33.38 -11.51 -10.96
CA LEU A 224 33.97 -12.20 -12.10
C LEU A 224 35.47 -11.95 -11.97
N GLY A 225 36.19 -13.04 -11.67
CA GLY A 225 37.57 -12.99 -11.26
C GLY A 225 38.46 -12.31 -12.29
N ASP A 226 39.27 -11.37 -11.83
CA ASP A 226 40.71 -11.52 -11.93
C ASP A 226 41.39 -10.78 -10.77
N SER A 227 42.59 -11.25 -10.48
CA SER A 227 43.51 -10.90 -9.41
C SER A 227 43.86 -9.41 -9.33
N ASP A 228 43.21 -8.70 -8.40
CA ASP A 228 43.77 -7.61 -7.58
C ASP A 228 42.64 -7.04 -6.69
N ALA A 229 42.51 -7.59 -5.48
CA ALA A 229 41.49 -7.15 -4.53
C ALA A 229 42.01 -5.97 -3.68
N PRO A 230 41.41 -4.76 -3.76
CA PRO A 230 41.66 -3.72 -2.78
C PRO A 230 41.02 -4.08 -1.43
N ASP A 231 41.66 -3.63 -0.35
CA ASP A 231 41.35 -4.00 1.04
C ASP A 231 39.87 -3.84 1.41
N ALA A 232 39.35 -4.85 2.11
CA ALA A 232 37.95 -5.01 2.53
C ALA A 232 37.40 -3.90 3.46
N GLN A 233 38.17 -2.85 3.74
CA GLN A 233 37.75 -1.70 4.54
C GLN A 233 37.30 -0.49 3.70
N ASP A 234 37.64 -0.43 2.39
CA ASP A 234 37.14 0.62 1.48
C ASP A 234 35.74 0.29 0.89
N ALA A 235 35.23 -0.92 1.14
CA ALA A 235 33.93 -1.38 0.66
C ALA A 235 32.72 -0.85 1.47
N PHE A 236 32.94 -0.09 2.55
CA PHE A 236 31.88 0.38 3.46
C PHE A 236 31.86 1.90 3.69
N ARG A 237 32.22 2.70 2.67
CA ARG A 237 31.80 4.11 2.63
C ARG A 237 30.38 4.18 2.08
N VAL A 238 29.41 4.46 2.96
CA VAL A 238 28.06 4.87 2.57
C VAL A 238 28.12 6.31 2.07
N SER A 239 28.54 6.50 0.81
CA SER A 239 28.29 7.70 0.01
C SER A 239 28.44 7.40 -1.49
N ASP A 240 27.65 8.12 -2.32
CA ASP A 240 27.77 8.35 -3.77
C ASP A 240 27.08 7.40 -4.77
N ASN A 241 26.96 6.08 -4.53
CA ASN A 241 26.43 5.18 -5.60
C ASN A 241 24.90 5.24 -5.83
N LEU A 242 24.09 5.45 -4.78
CA LEU A 242 22.62 5.50 -4.92
C LEU A 242 22.13 6.86 -5.44
N ASP A 243 22.85 7.94 -5.10
CA ASP A 243 22.59 9.27 -5.63
C ASP A 243 22.90 9.31 -7.13
N GLU A 244 23.98 8.66 -7.57
CA GLU A 244 24.29 8.50 -9.00
C GLU A 244 23.22 7.66 -9.72
N ALA A 245 22.80 6.53 -9.16
CA ALA A 245 21.71 5.72 -9.73
C ALA A 245 20.41 6.54 -9.85
N SER A 246 20.11 7.37 -8.85
CA SER A 246 18.95 8.27 -8.86
C SER A 246 19.08 9.35 -9.93
N HIS A 247 20.27 9.93 -10.08
CA HIS A 247 20.56 10.94 -11.10
C HIS A 247 20.44 10.35 -12.51
N ASN A 248 21.04 9.20 -12.77
CA ASN A 248 21.00 8.52 -14.07
C ASN A 248 19.57 8.12 -14.47
N ALA A 249 18.76 7.63 -13.51
CA ALA A 249 17.37 7.32 -13.75
C ALA A 249 16.54 8.58 -14.08
N TRP A 250 16.78 9.67 -13.34
CA TRP A 250 16.13 10.95 -13.60
C TRP A 250 16.52 11.50 -14.99
N GLU A 251 17.80 11.52 -15.34
CA GLU A 251 18.27 11.99 -16.64
C GLU A 251 17.66 11.20 -17.80
N LEU A 252 17.60 9.86 -17.70
CA LEU A 252 16.95 9.03 -18.71
C LEU A 252 15.45 9.38 -18.84
N SER A 253 14.75 9.56 -17.72
CA SER A 253 13.33 9.93 -17.75
C SER A 253 13.08 11.28 -18.42
N VAL A 254 13.97 12.25 -18.17
CA VAL A 254 13.90 13.60 -18.76
C VAL A 254 14.20 13.53 -20.25
N ALA A 255 15.25 12.82 -20.64
CA ALA A 255 15.60 12.63 -22.04
C ALA A 255 14.43 12.02 -22.82
N LEU A 256 13.83 10.92 -22.32
CA LEU A 256 12.69 10.27 -22.97
C LEU A 256 11.50 11.23 -23.19
N ARG A 257 11.16 12.03 -22.17
CA ARG A 257 10.06 13.01 -22.27
C ARG A 257 10.38 14.20 -23.17
N GLN A 258 11.63 14.66 -23.20
CA GLN A 258 12.06 15.77 -24.04
C GLN A 258 12.08 15.40 -25.52
N LEU A 259 12.50 14.17 -25.83
CA LEU A 259 12.56 13.68 -27.21
C LEU A 259 11.16 13.56 -27.79
N ASN A 260 10.20 13.04 -27.02
CA ASN A 260 8.82 12.93 -27.47
C ASN A 260 7.85 13.19 -26.32
N ALA A 261 7.05 14.25 -26.47
CA ALA A 261 6.00 14.63 -25.53
C ALA A 261 4.95 13.53 -25.30
N ASN A 262 4.87 12.51 -26.18
CA ASN A 262 3.95 11.39 -26.03
C ASN A 262 4.55 10.18 -25.27
N ILE A 263 5.81 10.24 -24.82
CA ILE A 263 6.37 9.20 -23.93
C ILE A 263 6.17 9.61 -22.48
N ASP A 264 5.23 8.94 -21.81
CA ASP A 264 5.08 9.05 -20.35
C ASP A 264 6.17 8.24 -19.64
N ALA A 265 7.34 8.84 -19.40
CA ALA A 265 8.42 8.18 -18.62
C ALA A 265 8.35 8.57 -17.14
N TYR A 266 8.59 7.63 -16.22
CA TYR A 266 8.56 7.88 -14.78
C TYR A 266 9.72 7.20 -14.07
N VAL A 267 10.12 7.72 -12.92
CA VAL A 267 11.16 7.18 -12.04
C VAL A 267 10.55 6.66 -10.75
N TRP A 268 11.00 5.48 -10.32
CA TRP A 268 10.72 4.95 -8.99
C TRP A 268 12.01 4.57 -8.28
N HIS A 269 12.18 5.09 -7.07
CA HIS A 269 13.27 4.78 -6.17
C HIS A 269 12.81 3.72 -5.16
N ASP A 270 13.64 2.70 -4.97
CA ASP A 270 13.51 1.70 -3.92
C ASP A 270 14.73 1.82 -2.98
N HIS A 271 14.81 0.97 -1.95
CA HIS A 271 15.90 0.98 -0.97
C HIS A 271 17.29 0.73 -1.58
N TYR A 272 17.36 0.11 -2.76
CA TYR A 272 18.61 -0.36 -3.36
C TYR A 272 18.84 0.09 -4.80
N GLN A 273 17.82 0.64 -5.47
CA GLN A 273 17.86 0.92 -6.90
C GLN A 273 16.86 1.99 -7.31
N SER A 274 17.10 2.59 -8.47
CA SER A 274 16.20 3.48 -9.17
C SER A 274 15.81 2.84 -10.50
N ILE A 275 14.51 2.71 -10.75
CA ILE A 275 14.01 2.17 -12.01
C ILE A 275 13.37 3.27 -12.84
N VAL A 276 13.51 3.16 -14.17
CA VAL A 276 12.80 3.99 -15.13
C VAL A 276 11.72 3.15 -15.78
N THR A 277 10.53 3.73 -15.86
CA THR A 277 9.34 3.08 -16.39
C THR A 277 8.71 3.95 -17.47
N VAL A 278 7.97 3.35 -18.40
CA VAL A 278 7.27 4.06 -19.48
C VAL A 278 5.84 3.57 -19.63
N GLY A 279 4.97 4.52 -19.98
CA GLY A 279 3.57 4.30 -20.25
C GLY A 279 2.68 4.33 -19.01
N SER A 280 1.41 4.54 -19.27
CA SER A 280 0.31 4.52 -18.31
C SER A 280 -0.75 3.58 -18.86
N PHE A 281 -0.96 2.44 -18.21
CA PHE A 281 -1.86 1.39 -18.67
C PHE A 281 -2.90 1.02 -17.61
N GLU A 282 -4.15 0.85 -18.03
CA GLU A 282 -5.24 0.43 -17.14
C GLU A 282 -5.29 -1.09 -16.92
N SER A 283 -4.74 -1.86 -17.87
CA SER A 283 -4.82 -3.32 -17.88
C SER A 283 -3.49 -3.93 -18.32
N PRO A 284 -3.09 -5.09 -17.76
CA PRO A 284 -1.90 -5.80 -18.18
C PRO A 284 -1.99 -6.35 -19.62
N GLN A 285 -3.16 -6.34 -20.25
CA GLN A 285 -3.37 -6.75 -21.64
C GLN A 285 -3.50 -5.57 -22.61
N ASP A 286 -3.15 -4.34 -22.19
CA ASP A 286 -3.24 -3.17 -23.06
C ASP A 286 -2.39 -3.37 -24.35
N PRO A 287 -2.97 -3.21 -25.56
CA PRO A 287 -2.26 -3.39 -26.81
C PRO A 287 -1.07 -2.43 -26.99
N LYS A 288 -1.07 -1.28 -26.30
CA LYS A 288 0.06 -0.34 -26.31
C LYS A 288 1.32 -0.95 -25.70
N ILE A 289 1.19 -1.84 -24.71
CA ILE A 289 2.33 -2.49 -24.03
C ILE A 289 3.24 -3.20 -25.05
N ARG A 290 2.65 -3.90 -26.04
CA ARG A 290 3.41 -4.60 -27.08
C ARG A 290 4.28 -3.65 -27.92
N ARG A 291 3.79 -2.42 -28.16
CA ARG A 291 4.55 -1.41 -28.91
C ARG A 291 5.75 -0.89 -28.12
N TYR A 292 5.57 -0.69 -26.81
CA TYR A 292 6.68 -0.32 -25.92
C TYR A 292 7.70 -1.47 -25.79
N LEU A 293 7.25 -2.72 -25.66
CA LEU A 293 8.14 -3.89 -25.63
C LEU A 293 8.98 -3.99 -26.90
N GLN A 294 8.39 -3.85 -28.08
CA GLN A 294 9.14 -3.87 -29.35
C GLN A 294 10.24 -2.82 -29.45
N VAL A 295 10.10 -1.70 -28.74
CA VAL A 295 11.07 -0.60 -28.76
C VAL A 295 12.15 -0.77 -27.69
N PHE A 296 11.77 -1.20 -26.48
CA PHE A 296 12.65 -1.19 -25.31
C PHE A 296 13.20 -2.57 -24.92
N GLU A 297 12.68 -3.66 -25.48
CA GLU A 297 13.20 -5.02 -25.25
C GLU A 297 14.50 -5.26 -26.04
N ALA A 298 15.53 -5.79 -25.37
CA ALA A 298 16.76 -6.19 -26.03
C ALA A 298 16.55 -7.57 -26.72
N GLN A 299 15.96 -7.59 -27.92
CA GLN A 299 15.75 -8.85 -28.63
C GLN A 299 17.03 -9.35 -29.33
N PRO A 300 17.52 -10.58 -29.06
CA PRO A 300 18.53 -11.21 -29.88
C PRO A 300 17.97 -11.46 -31.30
N GLY A 301 18.60 -10.92 -32.34
CA GLY A 301 18.26 -11.24 -33.74
C GLY A 301 17.04 -10.56 -34.38
N ALA A 302 16.34 -9.63 -33.72
CA ALA A 302 15.28 -8.84 -34.35
C ALA A 302 15.78 -7.98 -35.55
N ASP A 303 14.95 -7.78 -36.56
CA ASP A 303 15.34 -6.96 -37.71
C ASP A 303 15.53 -5.49 -37.30
N ILE A 304 16.72 -4.93 -37.53
CA ILE A 304 17.07 -3.53 -37.19
C ILE A 304 16.10 -2.58 -37.90
N ASP A 305 15.70 -2.90 -39.14
CA ASP A 305 14.80 -2.06 -39.92
C ASP A 305 13.38 -2.08 -39.34
N GLN A 306 12.94 -3.23 -38.82
CA GLN A 306 11.63 -3.37 -38.17
C GLN A 306 11.58 -2.58 -36.85
N VAL A 307 12.66 -2.58 -36.08
CA VAL A 307 12.77 -1.79 -34.85
C VAL A 307 12.84 -0.29 -35.17
N ALA A 308 13.64 0.12 -36.15
CA ALA A 308 13.72 1.51 -36.61
C ALA A 308 12.36 2.03 -37.13
N HIS A 309 11.60 1.17 -37.83
CA HIS A 309 10.24 1.49 -38.25
C HIS A 309 9.27 1.62 -37.06
N THR A 310 9.38 0.73 -36.08
CA THR A 310 8.54 0.78 -34.87
C THR A 310 8.87 2.00 -34.00
N LEU A 311 10.16 2.33 -33.86
CA LEU A 311 10.65 3.56 -33.25
C LEU A 311 10.07 4.78 -33.97
N ARG A 312 10.17 4.88 -35.30
CA ARG A 312 9.56 5.99 -36.06
C ARG A 312 8.05 6.05 -35.90
N SER A 313 7.36 4.91 -35.84
CA SER A 313 5.91 4.85 -35.65
C SER A 313 5.47 5.32 -34.25
N LEU A 314 6.22 4.92 -33.22
CA LEU A 314 5.93 5.29 -31.83
C LEU A 314 6.39 6.70 -31.49
N LEU A 315 7.54 7.11 -32.02
CA LEU A 315 8.27 8.31 -31.62
C LEU A 315 8.18 9.45 -32.64
N GLY A 316 7.67 9.21 -33.85
CA GLY A 316 7.62 10.21 -34.91
C GLY A 316 9.02 10.74 -35.24
N GLY A 317 9.14 12.06 -35.39
CA GLY A 317 10.43 12.72 -35.65
C GLY A 317 11.45 12.58 -34.52
N ALA A 318 11.03 12.19 -33.31
CA ALA A 318 11.95 11.93 -32.21
C ALA A 318 12.80 10.68 -32.41
N ALA A 319 12.39 9.77 -33.30
CA ALA A 319 13.11 8.53 -33.58
C ALA A 319 14.53 8.77 -34.14
N ASP A 320 14.78 9.91 -34.79
CA ASP A 320 16.10 10.25 -35.35
C ASP A 320 17.14 10.52 -34.25
N HIS A 321 16.70 10.74 -33.01
CA HIS A 321 17.56 10.86 -31.84
C HIS A 321 17.89 9.51 -31.20
N PHE A 322 17.24 8.42 -31.61
CA PHE A 322 17.51 7.09 -31.10
C PHE A 322 18.43 6.33 -32.05
N GLY A 323 19.60 5.91 -31.56
CA GLY A 323 20.45 4.96 -32.27
C GLY A 323 20.16 3.54 -31.79
N VAL A 324 20.10 2.60 -32.72
CA VAL A 324 20.08 1.17 -32.41
C VAL A 324 21.43 0.61 -32.84
N SER A 325 22.24 0.15 -31.87
CA SER A 325 23.51 -0.52 -32.15
C SER A 325 23.47 -1.95 -31.64
N ALA A 326 23.98 -2.88 -32.46
CA ALA A 326 24.24 -4.25 -32.04
C ALA A 326 25.64 -4.32 -31.42
N GLY A 327 25.77 -4.79 -30.18
CA GLY A 327 27.07 -5.19 -29.63
C GLY A 327 27.51 -6.56 -30.16
N ASP A 328 28.81 -6.85 -30.03
CA ASP A 328 29.41 -8.15 -30.44
C ASP A 328 28.77 -9.37 -29.75
N SER A 329 28.10 -9.17 -28.62
CA SER A 329 27.37 -10.20 -27.86
C SER A 329 25.91 -10.38 -28.29
N GLY A 330 25.44 -9.67 -29.32
CA GLY A 330 24.03 -9.67 -29.74
C GLY A 330 23.09 -8.88 -28.84
N VAL A 331 23.62 -8.24 -27.79
CA VAL A 331 22.88 -7.31 -26.92
C VAL A 331 22.71 -5.99 -27.67
N ARG A 332 21.45 -5.53 -27.79
CA ARG A 332 21.13 -4.23 -28.39
C ARG A 332 21.28 -3.13 -27.35
N PHE A 333 21.90 -2.04 -27.75
CA PHE A 333 21.91 -0.80 -26.97
C PHE A 333 21.05 0.22 -27.73
N LEU A 334 20.12 0.84 -27.00
CA LEU A 334 19.42 2.02 -27.49
C LEU A 334 20.22 3.23 -27.01
N THR A 335 20.88 3.92 -27.93
CA THR A 335 21.55 5.18 -27.62
C THR A 335 20.57 6.32 -27.83
N ILE A 336 20.68 7.35 -27.02
CA ILE A 336 19.95 8.59 -27.23
C ILE A 336 20.99 9.67 -27.53
N ASN A 337 20.95 10.16 -28.76
CA ASN A 337 21.74 11.29 -29.21
C ASN A 337 21.14 12.60 -28.67
N ASN A 338 22.00 13.57 -28.35
CA ASN A 338 21.63 14.92 -27.90
C ASN A 338 20.94 14.99 -26.53
N ALA A 339 21.25 14.06 -25.62
CA ALA A 339 20.61 13.99 -24.30
C ALA A 339 21.41 14.66 -23.16
N GLY A 340 22.58 15.22 -23.45
CA GLY A 340 23.36 16.00 -22.47
C GLY A 340 22.76 17.39 -22.18
N LYS A 341 23.23 18.05 -21.11
CA LYS A 341 22.75 19.38 -20.67
C LYS A 341 22.75 20.46 -21.78
N ASP A 342 23.64 20.33 -22.76
CA ASP A 342 23.78 21.26 -23.88
C ASP A 342 23.30 20.69 -25.23
N GLY A 343 22.65 19.51 -25.23
CA GLY A 343 22.10 18.88 -26.44
C GLY A 343 23.13 18.36 -27.45
N ASN A 344 24.42 18.27 -27.08
CA ASN A 344 25.52 17.93 -27.99
C ASN A 344 26.30 16.67 -27.57
N GLU A 345 25.81 15.93 -26.59
CA GLU A 345 26.42 14.68 -26.10
C GLU A 345 25.52 13.48 -26.46
N THR A 346 26.11 12.44 -27.05
CA THR A 346 25.49 11.12 -27.16
C THR A 346 25.68 10.39 -25.83
N ARG A 347 24.58 10.02 -25.17
CA ARG A 347 24.62 9.20 -23.96
C ARG A 347 24.06 7.81 -24.25
N MET A 348 24.74 6.82 -23.70
CA MET A 348 24.36 5.42 -23.83
C MET A 348 23.74 4.96 -22.51
N TRP A 349 22.49 4.53 -22.58
CA TRP A 349 21.80 3.90 -21.46
C TRP A 349 21.63 2.41 -21.74
N LEU A 350 21.86 1.59 -20.72
CA LEU A 350 21.56 0.17 -20.77
C LEU A 350 20.09 -0.03 -20.39
N PHE A 351 19.30 -0.50 -21.34
CA PHE A 351 17.92 -0.88 -21.09
C PHE A 351 17.86 -2.29 -20.51
N ASP A 352 16.81 -2.56 -19.73
CA ASP A 352 16.56 -3.88 -19.16
C ASP A 352 16.34 -4.87 -20.32
N PRO A 353 17.10 -5.99 -20.38
CA PRO A 353 16.97 -6.94 -21.47
C PRO A 353 15.61 -7.63 -21.48
N SER A 354 14.90 -7.66 -20.35
CA SER A 354 13.57 -8.25 -20.20
C SER A 354 12.62 -7.25 -19.53
N PRO A 355 12.15 -6.20 -20.25
CA PRO A 355 11.22 -5.23 -19.69
C PRO A 355 9.96 -5.94 -19.16
N TYR A 356 9.57 -5.59 -17.95
CA TYR A 356 8.44 -6.24 -17.26
C TYR A 356 7.42 -5.23 -16.78
N LEU A 357 6.18 -5.68 -16.65
CA LEU A 357 5.09 -4.85 -16.20
C LEU A 357 5.12 -4.69 -14.68
N LYS A 358 5.06 -3.46 -14.20
CA LYS A 358 4.98 -3.12 -12.78
C LYS A 358 3.64 -2.46 -12.48
N GLN A 359 3.03 -2.84 -11.37
CA GLN A 359 1.86 -2.14 -10.85
C GLN A 359 2.29 -0.78 -10.27
N VAL A 360 1.58 0.28 -10.64
CA VAL A 360 1.87 1.64 -10.17
C VAL A 360 1.56 1.71 -8.66
N PRO A 361 2.52 2.13 -7.81
CA PRO A 361 2.29 2.29 -6.39
C PRO A 361 1.24 3.38 -6.10
N SER A 362 0.26 3.08 -5.25
CA SER A 362 -0.73 4.07 -4.80
C SER A 362 -0.09 5.08 -3.83
N ARG A 363 -0.42 6.36 -4.00
CA ARG A 363 -0.01 7.47 -3.12
C ARG A 363 -0.85 7.57 -1.83
N ARG A 364 -1.92 6.78 -1.70
CA ARG A 364 -2.94 6.96 -0.65
C ARG A 364 -2.53 6.48 0.72
#